data_AF-A0A3A8Q2H2-F1
#
_entry.id   AF-A0A3A8Q2H2-F1
#
_cell.length_a   1.000
_cell.length_b   1.000
_cell.length_c   1.000
_cell.angle_alpha   90.00
_cell.angle_beta   90.00
_cell.angle_gamma   90.00
#
_symmetry.space_group_name_H-M   'P 1'
#
loop_
_entity.id
_entity.type
_entity.pdbx_description
1 polymer ?
#
loop_
_entity_poly.entity_id
_entity_poly.type
_entity_poly.pdbx_seq_one_letter_code
_entity_poly.pdbx_strand_id
1 'polypeptide(L)'
;PQITIASPPFFDGNTVYWQASDGTLNCLGVNQPGYNARTVPLRDGNGQTLLLKSAPFVAGGYVYFQDTNNALWRADNTGRVAAHALGSTPTSGSPVVTGEHVYFVGLDGKLLRRKIDGTGDCEWIGAYSAQSTPSVPEPDHVCFRDEKNRIVLTLGRLPNAVAKRGRQG
;
A
#
# COMPACT_ATOMS: atom_id res chain seq x y z
N PRO A 1 24.77 15.78 -1.99
CA PRO A 1 23.47 16.10 -1.37
C PRO A 1 23.26 15.24 -0.11
N GLN A 2 22.74 15.81 0.96
CA GLN A 2 22.35 15.05 2.15
C GLN A 2 21.06 14.28 1.84
N ILE A 3 21.05 12.95 2.03
CA ILE A 3 19.84 12.15 1.89
C ILE A 3 18.98 12.38 3.13
N THR A 4 17.73 12.83 2.94
CA THR A 4 16.77 13.10 4.02
C THR A 4 15.62 12.11 4.00
N ILE A 5 14.77 12.15 5.02
CA ILE A 5 13.56 11.34 5.12
C ILE A 5 12.44 12.04 4.34
N ALA A 6 11.83 11.35 3.36
CA ALA A 6 10.81 11.91 2.48
C ALA A 6 9.37 11.51 2.86
N SER A 7 9.20 10.47 3.69
CA SER A 7 7.90 9.99 4.11
C SER A 7 7.86 9.68 5.60
N PRO A 8 6.65 9.64 6.21
CA PRO A 8 6.49 9.08 7.55
C PRO A 8 7.10 7.68 7.62
N PRO A 9 7.91 7.38 8.64
CA PRO A 9 8.47 6.04 8.81
C PRO A 9 7.38 5.03 9.18
N PHE A 10 7.54 3.78 8.72
CA PHE A 10 6.73 2.64 9.09
C PHE A 10 7.50 1.73 10.05
N PHE A 11 6.90 1.34 11.18
CA PHE A 11 7.49 0.40 12.13
C PHE A 11 6.71 -0.91 12.14
N ASP A 12 7.39 -2.02 11.84
CA ASP A 12 6.76 -3.36 11.79
C ASP A 12 6.84 -4.14 13.11
N GLY A 13 7.35 -3.51 14.19
CA GLY A 13 7.61 -4.14 15.48
C GLY A 13 9.09 -4.51 15.71
N ASN A 14 9.92 -4.54 14.66
CA ASN A 14 11.36 -4.84 14.76
C ASN A 14 12.24 -3.89 13.94
N THR A 15 11.72 -3.35 12.85
CA THR A 15 12.47 -2.55 11.89
C THR A 15 11.66 -1.32 11.52
N VAL A 16 12.34 -0.17 11.48
CA VAL A 16 11.78 1.07 10.96
C VAL A 16 12.13 1.17 9.48
N TYR A 17 11.16 1.48 8.63
CA TYR A 17 11.30 1.63 7.18
C TYR A 17 10.88 3.03 6.74
N TRP A 18 11.59 3.64 5.80
CA TRP A 18 11.20 4.94 5.27
C TRP A 18 11.65 5.11 3.81
N GLN A 19 10.96 6.00 3.12
CA GLN A 19 11.41 6.52 1.83
C GLN A 19 12.44 7.62 2.08
N ALA A 20 13.61 7.53 1.46
CA ALA A 20 14.57 8.61 1.40
C ALA A 20 14.23 9.63 0.29
N SER A 21 14.82 10.82 0.37
CA SER A 21 14.64 11.90 -0.62
C SER A 21 15.06 11.54 -2.04
N ASP A 22 15.85 10.48 -2.24
CA ASP A 22 16.22 9.94 -3.55
C ASP A 22 15.26 8.82 -4.02
N GLY A 23 14.19 8.56 -3.27
CA GLY A 23 13.21 7.52 -3.55
C GLY A 23 13.63 6.12 -3.07
N THR A 24 14.82 5.92 -2.51
CA THR A 24 15.22 4.59 -2.01
C THR A 24 14.43 4.20 -0.77
N LEU A 25 14.14 2.89 -0.62
CA LEU A 25 13.68 2.33 0.64
C LEU A 25 14.88 2.13 1.56
N ASN A 26 14.85 2.75 2.73
CA ASN A 26 15.82 2.51 3.79
C ASN A 26 15.16 1.86 4.99
N CYS A 27 15.97 1.14 5.77
CA CYS A 27 15.51 0.50 6.99
C CYS A 27 16.55 0.56 8.10
N LEU A 28 16.07 0.52 9.35
CA LEU A 28 16.86 0.49 10.57
C LEU A 28 16.28 -0.56 11.52
N GLY A 29 17.05 -1.61 11.81
CA GLY A 29 16.66 -2.60 12.82
C GLY A 29 16.82 -2.02 14.23
N VAL A 30 15.76 -2.03 15.04
CA VAL A 30 15.81 -1.45 16.40
C VAL A 30 16.46 -2.37 17.43
N ASN A 31 16.70 -3.62 17.05
CA ASN A 31 17.32 -4.65 17.91
C ASN A 31 18.75 -5.03 17.45
N GLN A 32 19.36 -4.28 16.52
CA GLN A 32 20.70 -4.58 16.01
C GLN A 32 21.77 -3.70 16.67
N PRO A 33 22.94 -4.25 17.05
CA PRO A 33 24.04 -3.45 17.58
C PRO A 33 24.47 -2.40 16.55
N GLY A 34 24.58 -1.14 16.97
CA GLY A 34 25.13 -0.06 16.15
C GLY A 34 24.13 0.72 15.30
N TYR A 35 22.82 0.39 15.32
CA TYR A 35 21.74 1.19 14.72
C TYR A 35 22.04 1.81 13.34
N ASN A 36 22.66 1.05 12.44
CA ASN A 36 23.00 1.56 11.11
C ASN A 36 21.84 1.37 10.14
N ALA A 37 21.34 2.48 9.62
CA ALA A 37 20.41 2.47 8.50
C ALA A 37 21.07 1.83 7.27
N ARG A 38 20.30 1.06 6.52
CA ARG A 38 20.72 0.50 5.22
C ARG A 38 19.65 0.69 4.17
N THR A 39 20.07 0.74 2.92
CA THR A 39 19.16 0.67 1.77
C THR A 39 18.69 -0.76 1.53
N VAL A 40 17.42 -0.92 1.22
CA VAL A 40 16.83 -2.17 0.73
C VAL A 40 16.86 -2.12 -0.81
N PRO A 41 17.62 -3.00 -1.48
CA PRO A 41 17.79 -2.93 -2.93
C PRO A 41 16.57 -3.50 -3.65
N LEU A 42 15.56 -2.67 -3.88
CA LEU A 42 14.33 -3.10 -4.57
C LEU A 42 14.54 -3.11 -6.09
N ARG A 43 14.23 -4.25 -6.72
CA ARG A 43 14.36 -4.43 -8.17
C ARG A 43 13.17 -5.20 -8.74
N ASP A 44 12.80 -4.92 -9.98
CA ASP A 44 11.81 -5.73 -10.70
C ASP A 44 12.41 -7.04 -11.25
N GLY A 45 11.59 -7.82 -11.97
CA GLY A 45 12.02 -9.08 -12.60
C GLY A 45 13.08 -8.93 -13.69
N ASN A 46 13.27 -7.71 -14.21
CA ASN A 46 14.31 -7.39 -15.20
C ASN A 46 15.59 -6.82 -14.54
N GLY A 47 15.61 -6.71 -13.21
CA GLY A 47 16.73 -6.16 -12.44
C GLY A 47 16.77 -4.64 -12.37
N GLN A 48 15.75 -3.94 -12.88
CA GLN A 48 15.64 -2.49 -12.81
C GLN A 48 15.33 -2.06 -11.37
N THR A 49 16.08 -1.07 -10.88
CA THR A 49 15.85 -0.48 -9.55
C THR A 49 14.48 0.19 -9.48
N LEU A 50 13.74 -0.10 -8.41
CA LEU A 50 12.46 0.53 -8.10
C LEU A 50 12.68 1.63 -7.05
N LEU A 51 12.22 2.84 -7.37
CA LEU A 51 12.23 3.97 -6.46
C LEU A 51 10.81 4.26 -5.99
N LEU A 52 10.66 4.42 -4.68
CA LEU A 52 9.40 4.76 -4.03
C LEU A 52 8.99 6.19 -4.39
N LYS A 53 7.68 6.39 -4.50
CA LYS A 53 7.00 7.70 -4.55
C LYS A 53 6.06 7.92 -3.36
N SER A 54 5.82 6.88 -2.55
CA SER A 54 4.96 6.93 -1.37
C SER A 54 5.68 6.48 -0.10
N ALA A 55 5.02 6.67 1.05
CA ALA A 55 5.42 5.97 2.28
C ALA A 55 5.31 4.45 2.07
N PRO A 56 6.25 3.65 2.62
CA PRO A 56 6.14 2.19 2.59
C PRO A 56 5.10 1.71 3.59
N PHE A 57 4.45 0.59 3.26
CA PHE A 57 3.68 -0.20 4.22
C PHE A 57 4.32 -1.58 4.35
N VAL A 58 4.57 -2.06 5.55
CA VAL A 58 5.26 -3.35 5.76
C VAL A 58 4.36 -4.33 6.50
N ALA A 59 4.15 -5.51 5.91
CA ALA A 59 3.36 -6.58 6.50
C ALA A 59 3.83 -7.95 6.01
N GLY A 60 3.85 -8.95 6.89
CA GLY A 60 4.15 -10.33 6.52
C GLY A 60 5.52 -10.55 5.87
N GLY A 61 6.52 -9.72 6.19
CA GLY A 61 7.85 -9.78 5.56
C GLY A 61 7.95 -9.11 4.19
N TYR A 62 6.90 -8.42 3.74
CA TYR A 62 6.87 -7.70 2.47
C TYR A 62 6.68 -6.20 2.68
N VAL A 63 7.21 -5.42 1.74
CA VAL A 63 7.00 -3.98 1.62
C VAL A 63 6.07 -3.72 0.45
N TYR A 64 5.07 -2.88 0.67
CA TYR A 64 4.09 -2.44 -0.31
C TYR A 64 4.25 -0.95 -0.54
N PHE A 65 4.33 -0.52 -1.80
CA PHE A 65 4.63 0.86 -2.13
C PHE A 65 4.18 1.24 -3.55
N GLN A 66 3.98 2.53 -3.75
CA GLN A 66 3.90 3.16 -5.07
C GLN A 66 5.31 3.46 -5.57
N ASP A 67 5.64 3.07 -6.80
CA ASP A 67 6.88 3.51 -7.44
C ASP A 67 6.74 4.86 -8.16
N THR A 68 7.85 5.38 -8.72
CA THR A 68 7.84 6.64 -9.48
C THR A 68 6.98 6.60 -10.75
N ASN A 69 6.64 5.41 -11.27
CA ASN A 69 5.74 5.20 -12.41
C ASN A 69 4.27 5.02 -11.99
N ASN A 70 3.97 5.21 -10.70
CA ASN A 70 2.65 5.01 -10.09
C ASN A 70 2.18 3.54 -10.05
N ALA A 71 3.05 2.56 -10.28
CA ALA A 71 2.70 1.16 -10.12
C ALA A 71 2.70 0.77 -8.63
N LEU A 72 1.79 -0.13 -8.25
CA LEU A 72 1.74 -0.72 -6.92
C LEU A 72 2.60 -1.99 -6.88
N TRP A 73 3.60 -2.02 -6.00
CA TRP A 73 4.54 -3.13 -5.88
C TRP A 73 4.43 -3.83 -4.53
N ARG A 74 4.75 -5.13 -4.54
CA ARG A 74 5.08 -5.93 -3.37
C ARG A 74 6.51 -6.45 -3.52
N ALA A 75 7.38 -6.13 -2.58
CA ALA A 75 8.75 -6.65 -2.56
C ALA A 75 9.04 -7.32 -1.22
N ASP A 76 9.94 -8.29 -1.19
CA ASP A 76 10.43 -8.78 0.10
C ASP A 76 11.18 -7.66 0.85
N ASN A 77 11.04 -7.61 2.16
CA ASN A 77 11.61 -6.52 2.97
C ASN A 77 13.16 -6.57 3.10
N THR A 78 13.81 -7.58 2.53
CA THR A 78 15.26 -7.70 2.45
C THR A 78 15.82 -7.23 1.10
N GLY A 79 15.00 -7.20 0.04
CA GLY A 79 15.37 -6.86 -1.33
C GLY A 79 16.15 -7.97 -2.05
N ARG A 80 16.02 -9.23 -1.61
CA ARG A 80 16.76 -10.38 -2.18
C ARG A 80 16.01 -11.06 -3.32
N VAL A 81 14.70 -10.88 -3.39
CA VAL A 81 13.79 -11.42 -4.40
C VAL A 81 13.25 -10.26 -5.21
N ALA A 82 13.09 -10.48 -6.52
CA ALA A 82 12.48 -9.50 -7.39
C ALA A 82 11.08 -9.12 -6.87
N ALA A 83 10.78 -7.82 -6.90
CA ALA A 83 9.48 -7.29 -6.58
C ALA A 83 8.45 -7.74 -7.62
N HIS A 84 7.19 -7.81 -7.20
CA HIS A 84 6.06 -8.18 -8.02
C HIS A 84 5.06 -7.03 -8.08
N ALA A 85 4.68 -6.60 -9.29
CA ALA A 85 3.65 -5.60 -9.47
C ALA A 85 2.27 -6.20 -9.16
N LEU A 86 1.45 -5.53 -8.35
CA LEU A 86 0.10 -5.97 -8.00
C LEU A 86 -0.94 -5.57 -9.07
N GLY A 87 -0.62 -5.92 -10.31
CA GLY A 87 -1.36 -5.63 -11.53
C GLY A 87 -1.06 -4.27 -12.15
N SER A 88 -1.97 -3.79 -13.00
CA SER A 88 -1.75 -2.64 -13.89
C SER A 88 -2.46 -1.35 -13.45
N THR A 89 -3.26 -1.38 -12.38
CA THR A 89 -3.98 -0.18 -11.91
C THR A 89 -3.00 0.76 -11.20
N PRO A 90 -2.80 1.99 -11.71
CA PRO A 90 -1.90 2.93 -11.07
C PRO A 90 -2.46 3.43 -9.73
N THR A 91 -1.59 3.65 -8.74
CA THR A 91 -1.92 4.20 -7.43
C THR A 91 -1.42 5.64 -7.30
N SER A 92 -2.14 6.48 -6.55
CA SER A 92 -1.83 7.90 -6.29
C SER A 92 -1.16 8.15 -4.95
N GLY A 93 -0.99 7.13 -4.10
CA GLY A 93 -0.35 7.30 -2.80
C GLY A 93 0.01 6.00 -2.10
N SER A 94 0.30 6.12 -0.80
CA SER A 94 0.71 5.01 0.06
C SER A 94 -0.40 3.95 0.16
N PRO A 95 -0.07 2.65 -0.01
CA PRO A 95 -1.01 1.57 0.23
C PRO A 95 -1.15 1.25 1.72
N VAL A 96 -2.22 0.52 2.07
CA VAL A 96 -2.41 -0.09 3.39
C VAL A 96 -2.76 -1.56 3.22
N VAL A 97 -2.14 -2.44 4.00
CA VAL A 97 -2.39 -3.88 3.95
C VAL A 97 -3.05 -4.35 5.25
N THR A 98 -4.11 -5.13 5.13
CA THR A 98 -4.71 -5.87 6.25
C THR A 98 -5.20 -7.23 5.77
N GLY A 99 -4.94 -8.27 6.56
CA GLY A 99 -5.19 -9.65 6.16
C GLY A 99 -4.56 -9.97 4.80
N GLU A 100 -5.38 -10.46 3.87
CA GLU A 100 -4.94 -10.85 2.52
C GLU A 100 -5.04 -9.73 1.48
N HIS A 101 -5.33 -8.49 1.87
CA HIS A 101 -5.69 -7.43 0.93
C HIS A 101 -4.86 -6.17 1.11
N VAL A 102 -4.55 -5.56 -0.04
CA VAL A 102 -4.01 -4.21 -0.13
C VAL A 102 -5.12 -3.26 -0.54
N TYR A 103 -5.19 -2.13 0.15
CA TYR A 103 -6.11 -1.02 -0.06
C TYR A 103 -5.29 0.18 -0.54
N PHE A 104 -5.72 0.82 -1.61
CA PHE A 104 -4.97 1.91 -2.24
C PHE A 104 -5.91 2.85 -3.00
N VAL A 105 -5.43 4.03 -3.35
CA VAL A 105 -6.22 5.02 -4.11
C VAL A 105 -5.71 5.05 -5.54
N GLY A 106 -6.60 4.89 -6.52
CA GLY A 106 -6.26 5.05 -7.93
C GLY A 106 -5.88 6.49 -8.28
N LEU A 107 -5.30 6.70 -9.46
CA LEU A 107 -5.09 8.07 -9.99
C LEU A 107 -6.42 8.80 -10.26
N ASP A 108 -7.51 8.06 -10.43
CA ASP A 108 -8.88 8.59 -10.59
C ASP A 108 -9.58 8.83 -9.25
N GLY A 109 -8.86 8.73 -8.13
CA GLY A 109 -9.41 8.92 -6.78
C GLY A 109 -10.24 7.74 -6.27
N LYS A 110 -10.45 6.68 -7.04
CA LYS A 110 -11.20 5.51 -6.55
C LYS A 110 -10.43 4.81 -5.43
N LEU A 111 -11.12 4.50 -4.33
CA LEU A 111 -10.59 3.61 -3.30
C LEU A 111 -10.69 2.16 -3.80
N LEU A 112 -9.54 1.52 -3.97
CA LEU A 112 -9.41 0.21 -4.59
C LEU A 112 -8.88 -0.80 -3.59
N ARG A 113 -9.19 -2.07 -3.83
CA ARG A 113 -8.70 -3.22 -3.08
C ARG A 113 -8.27 -4.33 -4.03
N ARG A 114 -7.21 -5.05 -3.65
CA ARG A 114 -6.79 -6.28 -4.32
C ARG A 114 -6.19 -7.28 -3.34
N LYS A 115 -6.20 -8.57 -3.68
CA LYS A 115 -5.41 -9.56 -2.95
C LYS A 115 -3.91 -9.31 -3.08
N ILE A 116 -3.19 -9.50 -1.98
CA ILE A 116 -1.73 -9.29 -1.92
C ILE A 116 -0.94 -10.34 -2.70
N ASP A 117 -1.53 -11.50 -3.01
CA ASP A 117 -0.93 -12.56 -3.82
C ASP A 117 -0.99 -12.27 -5.33
N GLY A 118 -1.64 -11.16 -5.72
CA GLY A 118 -1.81 -10.75 -7.12
C GLY A 118 -2.96 -11.45 -7.83
N THR A 119 -3.65 -12.39 -7.19
CA THR A 119 -4.82 -13.08 -7.75
C THR A 119 -6.08 -12.21 -7.66
N GLY A 120 -7.08 -12.53 -8.47
CA GLY A 120 -8.36 -11.83 -8.49
C GLY A 120 -8.31 -10.42 -9.11
N ASP A 121 -9.49 -9.79 -9.14
CA ASP A 121 -9.68 -8.47 -9.72
C ASP A 121 -9.31 -7.34 -8.76
N CYS A 122 -9.05 -6.17 -9.35
CA CYS A 122 -8.93 -4.92 -8.61
C CYS A 122 -10.34 -4.36 -8.40
N GLU A 123 -10.80 -4.31 -7.16
CA GLU A 123 -12.17 -3.96 -6.80
C GLU A 123 -12.26 -2.49 -6.36
N TRP A 124 -13.23 -1.76 -6.88
CA TRP A 124 -13.58 -0.44 -6.35
C TRP A 124 -14.52 -0.59 -5.14
N ILE A 125 -14.12 -0.02 -4.00
CA ILE A 125 -14.76 -0.21 -2.70
C ILE A 125 -15.06 1.14 -2.05
N GLY A 126 -16.11 1.80 -2.53
CA GLY A 126 -16.58 3.04 -1.93
C GLY A 126 -17.52 3.80 -2.86
N ALA A 127 -18.31 4.70 -2.29
CA ALA A 127 -19.19 5.60 -3.05
C ALA A 127 -18.56 6.98 -3.33
N TYR A 128 -17.36 7.24 -2.81
CA TYR A 128 -16.69 8.53 -2.84
C TYR A 128 -15.24 8.39 -3.30
N SER A 129 -14.71 9.43 -3.95
CA SER A 129 -13.29 9.53 -4.26
C SER A 129 -12.49 9.82 -2.98
N ALA A 130 -11.39 9.11 -2.81
CA ALA A 130 -10.44 9.31 -1.73
C ALA A 130 -9.38 10.36 -2.10
N GLN A 131 -9.12 11.26 -1.15
CA GLN A 131 -8.13 12.35 -1.21
C GLN A 131 -7.05 12.22 -0.13
N SER A 132 -6.95 11.05 0.48
CA SER A 132 -5.91 10.67 1.43
C SER A 132 -5.54 9.21 1.24
N THR A 133 -4.36 8.83 1.72
CA THR A 133 -4.05 7.44 2.03
C THR A 133 -5.17 6.86 2.90
N PRO A 134 -5.69 5.66 2.59
CA PRO A 134 -6.72 5.03 3.41
C PRO A 134 -6.11 4.55 4.74
N SER A 135 -6.95 4.40 5.75
CA SER A 135 -6.63 3.73 7.01
C SER A 135 -7.61 2.57 7.19
N VAL A 136 -7.15 1.42 7.68
CA VAL A 136 -7.99 0.23 7.84
C VAL A 136 -7.95 -0.22 9.30
N PRO A 137 -8.70 0.43 10.22
CA PRO A 137 -8.64 0.17 11.66
C PRO A 137 -9.02 -1.26 12.07
N GLU A 138 -9.86 -1.92 11.29
CA GLU A 138 -10.23 -3.33 11.46
C GLU A 138 -10.53 -3.94 10.08
N PRO A 139 -10.55 -5.28 9.95
CA PRO A 139 -10.82 -5.92 8.67
C PRO A 139 -12.07 -5.36 8.00
N ASP A 140 -11.94 -5.05 6.71
CA ASP A 140 -12.99 -4.48 5.86
C ASP A 140 -13.56 -3.13 6.32
N HIS A 141 -13.00 -2.41 7.29
CA HIS A 141 -13.43 -1.05 7.64
C HIS A 141 -12.40 -0.05 7.14
N VAL A 142 -12.73 0.70 6.09
CA VAL A 142 -11.79 1.60 5.43
C VAL A 142 -12.19 3.04 5.65
N CYS A 143 -11.28 3.81 6.24
CA CYS A 143 -11.43 5.22 6.56
C CYS A 143 -10.55 6.07 5.64
N PHE A 144 -11.10 7.16 5.10
CA PHE A 144 -10.35 8.08 4.25
C PHE A 144 -10.97 9.48 4.27
N ARG A 145 -10.20 10.48 3.83
CA ARG A 145 -10.72 11.83 3.58
C ARG A 145 -11.25 11.90 2.14
N ASP A 146 -12.47 12.38 1.95
CA ASP A 146 -13.06 12.57 0.61
C ASP A 146 -12.78 13.98 0.01
N GLU A 147 -13.26 14.20 -1.21
CA GLU A 147 -13.20 15.49 -1.93
C GLU A 147 -13.87 16.66 -1.21
N LYS A 148 -14.79 16.38 -0.27
CA LYS A 148 -15.47 17.38 0.54
C LYS A 148 -14.77 17.61 1.89
N ASN A 149 -13.56 17.10 2.06
CA ASN A 149 -12.78 17.11 3.30
C ASN A 149 -13.48 16.43 4.48
N ARG A 150 -14.38 15.47 4.22
CA ARG A 150 -15.03 14.67 5.25
C ARG A 150 -14.24 13.41 5.50
N ILE A 151 -14.23 12.94 6.74
CA ILE A 151 -13.77 11.58 7.06
C ILE A 151 -14.93 10.63 6.76
N VAL A 152 -14.68 9.67 5.87
CA VAL A 152 -15.64 8.66 5.44
C VAL A 152 -15.16 7.30 5.92
N LEU A 153 -16.06 6.52 6.52
CA LEU A 153 -15.88 5.11 6.83
C LEU A 153 -16.76 4.29 5.86
N THR A 154 -16.15 3.35 5.13
CA THR A 154 -16.84 2.43 4.22
C THR A 154 -16.45 0.99 4.50
N LEU A 155 -17.28 0.06 4.06
CA LEU A 155 -16.90 -1.35 4.04
C LEU A 155 -16.06 -1.66 2.80
N GLY A 156 -14.93 -2.34 3.03
CA GLY A 156 -13.98 -2.82 2.01
C GLY A 156 -14.49 -4.02 1.22
N ARG A 157 -15.69 -4.50 1.54
CA ARG A 157 -16.49 -5.44 0.77
C ARG A 157 -17.90 -4.86 0.73
N LEU A 158 -18.48 -4.68 -0.45
CA LEU A 158 -19.92 -4.44 -0.52
C LEU A 158 -20.59 -5.65 0.14
N PRO A 159 -21.40 -5.49 1.20
CA PRO A 159 -22.14 -6.62 1.73
C PRO A 159 -22.90 -7.22 0.55
N ASN A 160 -22.68 -8.51 0.29
CA ASN A 160 -23.30 -9.24 -0.80
C ASN A 160 -24.72 -8.72 -0.93
N ALA A 161 -25.05 -8.15 -2.09
CA ALA A 161 -26.39 -7.67 -2.38
C ALA A 161 -27.35 -8.73 -1.84
N VAL A 162 -28.19 -8.35 -0.89
CA VAL A 162 -29.24 -9.23 -0.36
C VAL A 162 -29.90 -9.79 -1.60
N ALA A 163 -29.72 -11.10 -1.82
CA ALA A 163 -30.36 -11.82 -2.90
C ALA A 163 -31.81 -11.37 -2.87
N LYS A 164 -32.31 -10.81 -3.98
CA LYS A 164 -33.72 -10.48 -4.16
C LYS A 164 -34.52 -11.76 -3.89
N ARG A 165 -34.88 -12.03 -2.63
CA ARG A 165 -35.81 -13.09 -2.28
C ARG A 165 -37.16 -12.60 -2.73
N GLY A 166 -37.80 -13.47 -3.51
CA GLY A 166 -38.96 -13.17 -4.32
C GLY A 166 -40.07 -12.47 -3.56
N ARG A 167 -40.72 -11.56 -4.29
CA ARG A 167 -42.16 -11.39 -4.18
C ARG A 167 -42.71 -11.53 -5.61
N GLN A 168 -42.92 -12.77 -6.02
CA GLN A 168 -44.03 -13.06 -6.92
C GLN A 168 -45.23 -13.23 -6.00
N GLY A 169 -46.09 -12.21 -6.01
CA GLY A 169 -47.49 -12.34 -5.64
C GLY A 169 -48.30 -12.24 -6.92
#